data_AF-A0A2H1JVK1-F1
#
_entry.id   AF-A0A2H1JVK1-F1
#
_cell.length_a   1.000
_cell.length_b   1.000
_cell.length_c   1.000
_cell.angle_alpha   90.00
_cell.angle_beta   90.00
_cell.angle_gamma   90.00
#
_symmetry.space_group_name_H-M   'P 1'
#
loop_
_entity.id
_entity.type
_entity.pdbx_description
1 polymer ?
#
loop_
_entity_poly.entity_id
_entity_poly.type
_entity_poly.pdbx_seq_one_letter_code
_entity_poly.pdbx_strand_id
1 'polypeptide(L)'
;MSSFYRLGLGSVGRFRLYIRPMTDALDNGPFFHGTKAQLEAGDLLTAGFNSNYHPEVVMNHIYFTALPDGAGLAAELVALNETPHVYEVEPTGEFENDPNVTDKKFPGNPTRSYRSTAPLRILREVTDWKRLTPEELQTWRDNLAKLAQDKTAEIIN
;
A
#
# COMPACT_ATOMS: atom_id res chain seq x y z
N MET A 1 -66.84 11.98 29.96
CA MET A 1 -66.73 12.50 31.34
C MET A 1 -65.65 11.71 32.06
N SER A 2 -64.63 12.43 32.55
CA SER A 2 -63.60 12.12 33.57
C SER A 2 -62.78 10.83 33.42
N SER A 3 -61.51 10.88 33.00
CA SER A 3 -60.30 11.41 33.68
C SER A 3 -59.78 10.49 34.78
N PHE A 4 -58.65 9.85 34.52
CA PHE A 4 -57.62 9.58 35.52
C PHE A 4 -56.25 9.86 34.90
N TYR A 5 -55.61 10.94 35.36
CA TYR A 5 -54.19 11.19 35.18
C TYR A 5 -53.39 10.33 36.17
N ARG A 6 -52.31 9.70 35.70
CA ARG A 6 -51.16 9.38 36.55
C ARG A 6 -49.88 9.54 35.74
N LEU A 7 -49.15 10.62 36.03
CA LEU A 7 -47.75 10.82 35.70
C LEU A 7 -46.90 9.88 36.58
N GLY A 8 -45.96 9.18 35.97
CA GLY A 8 -44.95 8.37 36.63
C GLY A 8 -43.68 8.36 35.79
N LEU A 9 -42.65 9.03 36.30
CA LEU A 9 -41.35 9.25 35.68
C LEU A 9 -40.60 7.95 35.32
N GLY A 10 -39.80 8.05 34.25
CA GLY A 10 -38.45 7.52 34.24
C GLY A 10 -38.26 6.09 33.77
N SER A 11 -38.02 5.91 32.47
CA SER A 11 -37.03 4.92 32.04
C SER A 11 -36.29 5.46 30.84
N VAL A 12 -35.12 5.99 31.17
CA VAL A 12 -33.93 6.21 30.33
C VAL A 12 -34.01 5.53 28.97
N GLY A 13 -34.10 6.36 27.92
CA GLY A 13 -33.86 5.94 26.56
C GLY A 13 -32.53 5.19 26.50
N ARG A 14 -32.56 3.95 26.01
CA ARG A 14 -31.36 3.29 25.53
C ARG A 14 -30.87 4.12 24.34
N PHE A 15 -29.96 5.05 24.62
CA PHE A 15 -29.04 5.57 23.63
C PHE A 15 -28.27 4.36 23.11
N ARG A 16 -28.74 3.80 21.99
CA ARG A 16 -27.91 2.93 21.18
C ARG A 16 -26.82 3.84 20.63
N LEU A 17 -25.69 3.84 21.31
CA LEU A 17 -24.46 4.42 20.81
C LEU A 17 -24.22 3.72 19.45
N TYR A 18 -24.56 4.41 18.36
CA TYR A 18 -23.95 4.09 17.08
C TYR A 18 -22.50 4.48 17.26
N ILE A 19 -21.71 3.52 17.74
CA ILE A 19 -20.28 3.53 17.47
C ILE A 19 -20.22 3.50 15.95
N ARG A 20 -20.05 4.68 15.32
CA ARG A 20 -19.54 4.73 13.95
C ARG A 20 -18.26 3.90 14.00
N PRO A 21 -18.12 2.85 13.17
CA PRO A 21 -16.86 2.16 13.11
C PRO A 21 -15.78 3.20 12.86
N MET A 22 -14.70 3.11 13.65
CA MET A 22 -13.43 3.76 13.35
C MET A 22 -13.19 3.57 11.86
N THR A 23 -13.09 4.69 11.12
CA THR A 23 -12.68 4.81 9.70
C THR A 23 -12.60 3.47 8.96
N ASP A 24 -13.53 3.21 8.03
CA ASP A 24 -13.43 2.07 7.10
C ASP A 24 -11.99 1.99 6.60
N ALA A 25 -11.24 0.99 7.06
CA ALA A 25 -9.85 0.85 6.70
C ALA A 25 -9.78 0.70 5.18
N LEU A 26 -8.95 1.51 4.53
CA LEU A 26 -8.74 1.47 3.08
C LEU A 26 -8.45 0.05 2.59
N ASP A 27 -7.73 -0.72 3.40
CA ASP A 27 -7.52 -2.15 3.26
C ASP A 27 -7.11 -2.74 4.63
N ASN A 28 -7.32 -4.04 4.83
CA ASN A 28 -6.93 -4.77 6.04
C ASN A 28 -5.62 -5.56 5.88
N GLY A 29 -4.98 -5.51 4.70
CA GLY A 29 -3.76 -6.25 4.40
C GLY A 29 -4.01 -7.76 4.20
N PRO A 30 -3.00 -8.63 4.45
CA PRO A 30 -1.62 -8.28 4.79
C PRO A 30 -0.95 -7.44 3.71
N PHE A 31 0.10 -6.70 4.08
CA PHE A 31 0.82 -5.80 3.17
C PHE A 31 2.23 -6.29 2.90
N PHE A 32 2.74 -5.96 1.72
CA PHE A 32 4.01 -6.41 1.21
C PHE A 32 4.80 -5.28 0.57
N HIS A 33 6.10 -5.27 0.81
CA HIS A 33 7.05 -4.36 0.20
C HIS A 33 8.13 -5.15 -0.54
N GLY A 34 8.32 -4.86 -1.82
CA GLY A 34 9.38 -5.42 -2.65
C GLY A 34 10.58 -4.50 -2.70
N THR A 35 11.77 -5.02 -2.42
CA THR A 35 13.02 -4.25 -2.38
C THR A 35 14.22 -5.12 -2.74
N LYS A 36 15.36 -4.48 -2.95
CA LYS A 36 16.67 -5.13 -3.03
C LYS A 36 17.45 -5.07 -1.73
N ALA A 37 17.00 -4.25 -0.77
CA ALA A 37 17.63 -4.13 0.52
C ALA A 37 17.37 -5.39 1.36
N GLN A 38 18.40 -5.92 1.98
CA GLN A 38 18.27 -6.99 2.97
C GLN A 38 17.90 -6.37 4.32
N LEU A 39 16.74 -6.75 4.85
CA LEU A 39 16.15 -6.22 6.08
C LEU A 39 15.79 -7.35 7.05
N GLU A 40 15.71 -7.02 8.33
CA GLU A 40 15.35 -7.93 9.41
C GLU A 40 13.99 -7.56 10.03
N ALA A 41 13.34 -8.53 10.67
CA ALA A 41 12.10 -8.28 11.39
C ALA A 41 12.31 -7.24 12.50
N GLY A 42 11.43 -6.23 12.56
CA GLY A 42 11.53 -5.10 13.47
C GLY A 42 12.15 -3.85 12.85
N ASP A 43 12.83 -3.95 11.70
CA ASP A 43 13.36 -2.80 10.99
C ASP A 43 12.24 -1.83 10.58
N LEU A 44 12.57 -0.54 10.53
CA LEU A 44 11.70 0.52 10.03
C LEU A 44 12.20 1.00 8.68
N LEU A 45 11.38 0.81 7.66
CA LEU A 45 11.66 1.26 6.30
C LEU A 45 10.95 2.58 6.03
N THR A 46 11.70 3.60 5.62
CA THR A 46 11.20 4.97 5.42
C THR A 46 11.26 5.40 3.97
N ALA A 47 10.52 6.46 3.64
CA ALA A 47 10.75 7.24 2.43
C ALA A 47 12.11 7.98 2.47
N GLY A 48 12.45 8.70 1.41
CA GLY A 48 13.67 9.51 1.29
C GLY A 48 14.78 8.89 0.43
N PHE A 49 14.53 7.73 -0.16
CA PHE A 49 15.42 7.12 -1.15
C PHE A 49 15.07 7.57 -2.56
N ASN A 50 16.04 7.48 -3.48
CA ASN A 50 15.81 7.76 -4.90
C ASN A 50 14.78 6.78 -5.48
N SER A 51 13.98 7.26 -6.43
CA SER A 51 13.03 6.44 -7.17
C SER A 51 13.77 5.33 -7.90
N ASN A 52 13.13 4.15 -7.92
CA ASN A 52 13.64 3.00 -8.65
C ASN A 52 13.58 3.18 -10.18
N TYR A 53 12.76 4.11 -10.67
CA TYR A 53 12.54 4.33 -12.09
C TYR A 53 13.13 5.65 -12.58
N HIS A 54 13.26 6.63 -11.69
CA HIS A 54 13.78 7.98 -11.97
C HIS A 54 14.82 8.37 -10.92
N PRO A 55 16.10 7.97 -11.10
CA PRO A 55 17.13 8.14 -10.09
C PRO A 55 17.31 9.58 -9.58
N GLU A 56 16.88 10.58 -10.33
CA GLU A 56 16.89 11.99 -9.95
C GLU A 56 15.79 12.40 -8.96
N VAL A 57 14.76 11.58 -8.77
CA VAL A 57 13.62 11.87 -7.89
C VAL A 57 13.84 11.23 -6.51
N VAL A 58 13.80 12.03 -5.46
CA VAL A 58 13.76 11.54 -4.06
C VAL A 58 12.30 11.29 -3.67
N MET A 59 11.99 10.07 -3.25
CA MET A 59 10.61 9.68 -2.92
C MET A 59 10.20 10.21 -1.55
N ASN A 60 9.07 10.93 -1.49
CA ASN A 60 8.43 11.44 -0.27
C ASN A 60 7.58 10.38 0.44
N HIS A 61 7.29 9.28 -0.25
CA HIS A 61 6.47 8.20 0.25
C HIS A 61 7.20 6.84 0.15
N ILE A 62 6.83 5.92 1.04
CA ILE A 62 7.15 4.51 0.97
C ILE A 62 5.94 3.76 0.39
N TYR A 63 6.19 2.84 -0.53
CA TYR A 63 5.16 2.18 -1.34
C TYR A 63 5.03 0.72 -0.95
N PHE A 64 3.81 0.20 -0.92
CA PHE A 64 3.53 -1.19 -0.57
C PHE A 64 2.21 -1.64 -1.22
N THR A 65 1.94 -2.94 -1.20
CA THR A 65 0.73 -3.51 -1.82
C THR A 65 0.16 -4.62 -0.94
N ALA A 66 -1.13 -4.88 -1.06
CA ALA A 66 -1.75 -6.06 -0.45
C ALA A 66 -1.71 -7.31 -1.34
N LEU A 67 -0.91 -7.31 -2.42
CA LEU A 67 -0.68 -8.44 -3.31
C LEU A 67 0.80 -8.87 -3.28
N PRO A 68 1.13 -10.09 -2.82
CA PRO A 68 2.52 -10.53 -2.70
C PRO A 68 3.24 -10.60 -4.06
N ASP A 69 2.54 -11.05 -5.11
CA ASP A 69 3.09 -11.06 -6.48
C ASP A 69 3.36 -9.64 -7.02
N GLY A 70 2.57 -8.66 -6.60
CA GLY A 70 2.81 -7.25 -6.94
C GLY A 70 4.09 -6.72 -6.29
N ALA A 71 4.35 -7.09 -5.04
CA ALA A 71 5.60 -6.79 -4.37
C ALA A 71 6.78 -7.55 -4.99
N GLY A 72 6.59 -8.82 -5.36
CA GLY A 72 7.59 -9.62 -6.07
C GLY A 72 8.02 -8.99 -7.39
N LEU A 73 7.06 -8.59 -8.22
CA LEU A 73 7.31 -7.84 -9.45
C LEU A 73 8.16 -6.58 -9.18
N ALA A 74 7.76 -5.77 -8.19
CA ALA A 74 8.50 -4.57 -7.83
C ALA A 74 9.94 -4.91 -7.40
N ALA A 75 10.13 -5.92 -6.54
CA ALA A 75 11.45 -6.36 -6.10
C ALA A 75 12.36 -6.75 -7.27
N GLU A 76 11.85 -7.55 -8.23
CA GLU A 76 12.64 -8.01 -9.39
C GLU A 76 13.02 -6.87 -10.35
N LEU A 77 12.15 -5.84 -10.47
CA LEU A 77 12.45 -4.66 -11.28
C LEU A 77 13.55 -3.80 -10.64
N VAL A 78 13.53 -3.67 -9.32
CA VAL A 78 14.44 -2.80 -8.56
C VAL A 78 15.81 -3.45 -8.34
N ALA A 79 15.85 -4.76 -8.12
CA ALA A 79 17.07 -5.47 -7.80
C ALA A 79 18.07 -5.51 -8.96
N LEU A 80 17.60 -5.47 -10.22
CA LEU A 80 18.44 -5.60 -11.41
C LEU A 80 19.32 -6.87 -11.39
N ASN A 81 20.56 -6.76 -10.89
CA ASN A 81 21.55 -7.84 -10.72
C ASN A 81 21.75 -8.25 -9.25
N GLU A 82 21.04 -7.62 -8.33
CA GLU A 82 21.03 -7.93 -6.90
C GLU A 82 19.92 -8.93 -6.58
N THR A 83 19.87 -9.42 -5.34
CA THR A 83 18.82 -10.36 -4.92
C THR A 83 17.54 -9.59 -4.59
N PRO A 84 16.39 -9.93 -5.21
CA PRO A 84 15.11 -9.32 -4.88
C PRO A 84 14.49 -9.97 -3.65
N HIS A 85 14.04 -9.13 -2.72
CA HIS A 85 13.42 -9.50 -1.45
C HIS A 85 11.98 -8.95 -1.37
N VAL A 86 11.10 -9.73 -0.75
CA VAL A 86 9.74 -9.29 -0.43
C VAL A 86 9.53 -9.46 1.07
N TYR A 87 9.05 -8.41 1.72
CA TYR A 87 8.77 -8.40 3.14
C TYR A 87 7.28 -8.21 3.38
N GLU A 88 6.72 -8.96 4.33
CA GLU A 88 5.45 -8.60 4.94
C GLU A 88 5.68 -7.42 5.90
N VAL A 89 4.83 -6.41 5.81
CA VAL A 89 5.03 -5.13 6.49
C VAL A 89 3.77 -4.65 7.19
N GLU A 90 3.97 -3.89 8.26
CA GLU A 90 2.90 -3.16 8.97
C GLU A 90 3.11 -1.65 8.78
N PRO A 91 2.17 -0.92 8.18
CA PRO A 91 2.21 0.54 8.17
C PRO A 91 2.14 1.08 9.59
N THR A 92 3.07 1.96 9.98
CA THR A 92 3.07 2.55 11.33
C THR A 92 2.20 3.81 11.44
N GLY A 93 1.51 4.19 10.37
CA GLY A 93 0.67 5.39 10.29
C GLY A 93 -0.34 5.30 9.14
N GLU A 94 -0.99 6.41 8.85
CA GLU A 94 -1.98 6.50 7.77
C GLU A 94 -1.34 6.24 6.40
N PHE A 95 -2.13 5.71 5.48
CA PHE A 95 -1.74 5.45 4.10
C PHE A 95 -2.90 5.74 3.16
N GLU A 96 -2.57 5.92 1.88
CA GLU A 96 -3.53 6.22 0.81
C GLU A 96 -3.27 5.34 -0.41
N ASN A 97 -4.23 5.29 -1.33
CA ASN A 97 -4.06 4.62 -2.62
C ASN A 97 -2.87 5.22 -3.39
N ASP A 98 -2.07 4.38 -4.03
CA ASP A 98 -0.99 4.86 -4.90
C ASP A 98 -1.58 5.50 -6.16
N PRO A 99 -1.44 6.83 -6.35
CA PRO A 99 -2.01 7.52 -7.50
C PRO A 99 -1.29 7.18 -8.80
N ASN A 100 -0.13 6.51 -8.77
CA ASN A 100 0.56 6.10 -9.99
C ASN A 100 -0.12 4.93 -10.70
N VAL A 101 -0.93 4.14 -9.97
CA VAL A 101 -1.59 2.94 -10.51
C VAL A 101 -3.10 2.87 -10.24
N THR A 102 -3.61 3.72 -9.35
CA THR A 102 -5.05 3.86 -9.06
C THR A 102 -5.72 4.78 -10.07
N ASP A 103 -6.90 4.39 -10.55
CA ASP A 103 -7.71 5.16 -11.51
C ASP A 103 -6.97 5.56 -12.80
N LYS A 104 -5.95 4.77 -13.19
CA LYS A 104 -5.20 4.96 -14.44
C LYS A 104 -5.80 4.15 -15.57
N LYS A 105 -5.40 2.88 -15.68
CA LYS A 105 -5.86 1.97 -16.73
C LYS A 105 -7.25 1.39 -16.44
N PHE A 106 -7.56 1.22 -15.15
CA PHE A 106 -8.80 0.65 -14.65
C PHE A 106 -9.31 1.51 -13.49
N PRO A 107 -10.64 1.59 -13.29
CA PRO A 107 -11.22 2.33 -12.17
C PRO A 107 -10.87 1.67 -10.83
N GLY A 108 -10.65 2.49 -9.81
CA GLY A 108 -10.26 2.09 -8.47
C GLY A 108 -8.80 1.62 -8.38
N ASN A 109 -8.52 0.83 -7.33
CA ASN A 109 -7.19 0.32 -7.01
C ASN A 109 -7.14 -1.23 -7.12
N PRO A 110 -7.23 -1.80 -8.33
CA PRO A 110 -7.25 -3.26 -8.52
C PRO A 110 -5.92 -3.93 -8.13
N THR A 111 -4.81 -3.19 -8.19
CA THR A 111 -3.48 -3.66 -7.75
C THR A 111 -3.32 -3.61 -6.23
N ARG A 112 -4.29 -3.02 -5.52
CA ARG A 112 -4.24 -2.78 -4.06
C ARG A 112 -2.89 -2.21 -3.66
N SER A 113 -2.47 -1.17 -4.37
CA SER A 113 -1.19 -0.48 -4.18
C SER A 113 -1.40 0.78 -3.36
N TYR A 114 -0.53 1.02 -2.39
CA TYR A 114 -0.64 2.09 -1.42
C TYR A 114 0.69 2.80 -1.23
N ARG A 115 0.62 3.99 -0.64
CA ARG A 115 1.79 4.76 -0.22
C ARG A 115 1.56 5.42 1.13
N SER A 116 2.63 5.64 1.89
CA SER A 116 2.59 6.34 3.18
C SER A 116 3.82 7.24 3.33
N THR A 117 3.68 8.32 4.10
CA THR A 117 4.81 9.12 4.59
C THR A 117 5.38 8.56 5.89
N ALA A 118 4.60 7.76 6.62
CA ALA A 118 5.05 7.07 7.82
C ALA A 118 5.88 5.83 7.44
N PRO A 119 6.79 5.39 8.32
CA PRO A 119 7.55 4.16 8.10
C PRO A 119 6.68 2.91 7.97
N LEU A 120 7.25 1.88 7.34
CA LEU A 120 6.76 0.51 7.39
C LEU A 120 7.61 -0.30 8.35
N ARG A 121 6.99 -1.06 9.25
CA ARG A 121 7.70 -2.04 10.07
C ARG A 121 7.79 -3.36 9.34
N ILE A 122 8.99 -3.91 9.23
CA ILE A 122 9.21 -5.25 8.69
C ILE A 122 8.73 -6.29 9.69
N LEU A 123 7.82 -7.17 9.27
CA LEU A 123 7.34 -8.29 10.09
C LEU A 123 8.16 -9.55 9.84
N ARG A 124 8.41 -9.88 8.56
CA ARG A 124 9.19 -11.04 8.13
C ARG A 124 9.46 -10.98 6.62
N GLU A 125 10.43 -11.77 6.16
CA GLU A 125 10.61 -12.05 4.74
C GLU A 125 9.55 -13.06 4.23
N VAL A 126 9.14 -12.87 2.98
CA VAL A 126 8.20 -13.73 2.25
C VAL A 126 8.86 -14.22 0.98
N THR A 127 8.89 -15.54 0.80
CA THR A 127 9.49 -16.18 -0.37
C THR A 127 8.48 -16.81 -1.32
N ASP A 128 7.22 -16.96 -0.89
CA ASP A 128 6.13 -17.54 -1.66
C ASP A 128 5.42 -16.46 -2.48
N TRP A 129 5.99 -16.17 -3.64
CA TRP A 129 5.47 -15.23 -4.63
C TRP A 129 5.99 -15.60 -6.02
N LYS A 130 5.24 -15.21 -7.05
CA LYS A 130 5.56 -15.58 -8.44
C LYS A 130 6.85 -14.91 -8.91
N ARG A 131 7.85 -15.72 -9.25
CA ARG A 131 9.06 -15.28 -9.97
C ARG A 131 8.75 -15.09 -11.45
N LEU A 132 9.22 -13.99 -12.04
CA LEU A 132 9.13 -13.79 -13.47
C LEU A 132 10.19 -14.61 -14.21
N THR A 133 9.87 -15.04 -15.42
CA THR A 133 10.91 -15.53 -16.33
C THR A 133 11.79 -14.38 -16.82
N PRO A 134 13.02 -14.64 -17.28
CA PRO A 134 13.87 -13.61 -17.86
C PRO A 134 13.20 -12.81 -18.99
N GLU A 135 12.38 -13.48 -19.80
CA GLU A 135 11.64 -12.86 -20.92
C GLU A 135 10.51 -11.94 -20.43
N GLU A 136 9.76 -12.36 -19.40
CA GLU A 136 8.74 -11.53 -18.76
C GLU A 136 9.38 -10.27 -18.13
N LEU A 137 10.51 -10.45 -17.43
CA LEU A 137 11.24 -9.35 -16.80
C LEU A 137 11.80 -8.36 -17.84
N GLN A 138 12.34 -8.86 -18.95
CA GLN A 138 12.80 -8.01 -20.05
C GLN A 138 11.64 -7.21 -20.66
N THR A 139 10.49 -7.85 -20.85
CA THR A 139 9.28 -7.19 -21.38
C THR A 139 8.84 -6.04 -20.48
N TRP A 140 8.86 -6.23 -19.15
CA TRP A 140 8.56 -5.16 -18.20
C TRP A 140 9.56 -4.01 -18.27
N ARG A 141 10.87 -4.32 -18.31
CA ARG A 141 11.93 -3.31 -18.44
C ARG A 141 11.77 -2.48 -19.71
N ASP A 142 11.48 -3.12 -20.84
CA ASP A 142 11.26 -2.44 -22.12
C ASP A 142 10.04 -1.52 -22.07
N ASN A 143 8.96 -1.93 -21.39
CA ASN A 143 7.76 -1.12 -21.21
C ASN A 143 8.03 0.10 -20.31
N LEU A 144 8.75 -0.09 -19.21
CA LEU A 144 9.15 1.01 -18.33
C LEU A 144 10.10 1.99 -19.03
N ALA A 145 11.03 1.50 -19.85
CA ALA A 145 11.92 2.35 -20.64
C ALA A 145 11.15 3.22 -21.64
N LYS A 146 10.08 2.69 -22.25
CA LYS A 146 9.18 3.48 -23.12
C LYS A 146 8.42 4.55 -22.33
N LEU A 147 7.93 4.22 -21.13
CA LEU A 147 7.24 5.16 -20.26
C LEU A 147 8.17 6.28 -19.78
N ALA A 148 9.42 5.96 -19.42
CA ALA A 148 10.41 6.96 -19.00
C ALA A 148 10.78 7.96 -20.11
N GLN A 149 10.64 7.56 -21.38
CA GLN A 149 10.83 8.46 -22.54
C GLN A 149 9.61 9.32 -22.84
N ASP A 150 8.44 8.94 -22.31
CA ASP A 150 7.21 9.72 -22.43
C ASP A 150 7.23 10.87 -21.42
N LYS A 151 7.42 12.10 -21.92
CA LYS A 151 7.46 13.31 -21.09
C LYS A 151 6.14 13.62 -20.36
N THR A 152 5.08 12.88 -20.65
CA THR A 152 3.78 13.00 -19.96
C THR A 152 3.61 12.00 -18.82
N ALA A 153 4.51 11.01 -18.71
CA ALA A 153 4.53 10.06 -17.59
C ALA A 153 5.17 10.71 -16.36
N GLU A 154 4.40 11.57 -15.68
CA GLU A 154 4.83 12.18 -14.41
C GLU A 154 4.72 11.15 -13.27
N ILE A 155 5.79 10.98 -12.49
CA ILE A 155 5.69 10.32 -11.19
C ILE A 155 4.95 11.27 -10.25
N ILE A 156 3.86 10.78 -9.68
CA ILE A 156 3.16 11.47 -8.60
C ILE A 156 3.83 11.03 -7.29
N ASN A 157 4.70 11.91 -6.79
CA ASN A 157 5.47 11.75 -5.57
C ASN A 157 4.81 12.45 -4.40
#